data_AF-A0A5N6MBZ6-F1
#
_entry.id   AF-A0A5N6MBZ6-F1
#
_cell.length_a   1.000
_cell.length_b   1.000
_cell.length_c   1.000
_cell.angle_alpha   90.00
_cell.angle_beta   90.00
_cell.angle_gamma   90.00
#
_symmetry.space_group_name_H-M   'P 1'
#
loop_
_entity.id
_entity.type
_entity.pdbx_description
1 polymer ?
#
loop_
_entity_poly.entity_id
_entity_poly.type
_entity_poly.pdbx_seq_one_letter_code
_entity_poly.pdbx_strand_id
1 'polypeptide(L)'
;MATSKLQALWNHPAGPKTIHFWAPTFKWGISIANIADFAKPPEKLSYPQQFAVTATGIIWSRYSMVITPKNWNLFSVNVAMAGTGLYQLSRKIRHDYFNEEEAAALKE
;
A
#
# COMPACT_ATOMS: atom_id res chain seq x y z
N MET A 1 -33.67 -12.57 -14.18
CA MET A 1 -32.87 -11.85 -15.19
C MET A 1 -31.42 -11.90 -14.77
N ALA A 2 -30.54 -12.54 -15.55
CA ALA A 2 -29.11 -12.53 -15.29
C ALA A 2 -28.57 -11.13 -15.60
N THR A 3 -28.50 -10.26 -14.60
CA THR A 3 -27.75 -9.01 -14.72
C THR A 3 -26.31 -9.39 -15.03
N SER A 4 -25.85 -9.05 -16.25
CA SER A 4 -24.45 -9.19 -16.65
C SER A 4 -23.56 -8.67 -15.52
N LYS A 5 -22.48 -9.39 -15.16
CA LYS A 5 -21.55 -8.98 -14.09
C LYS A 5 -21.04 -7.54 -14.29
N LEU A 6 -20.95 -7.10 -15.55
CA LEU A 6 -20.65 -5.71 -15.93
C LEU A 6 -21.75 -4.73 -15.51
N GLN A 7 -23.02 -5.08 -15.71
CA GLN A 7 -24.15 -4.26 -15.30
C GLN A 7 -24.27 -4.17 -13.77
N ALA A 8 -23.94 -5.26 -13.06
CA ALA A 8 -23.87 -5.26 -11.60
C ALA A 8 -22.74 -4.35 -11.08
N LEU A 9 -21.56 -4.39 -11.70
CA LEU A 9 -20.44 -3.49 -11.35
C LEU A 9 -20.76 -2.02 -11.67
N TRP A 10 -21.40 -1.75 -12.81
CA TRP A 10 -21.73 -0.41 -13.29
C TRP A 10 -22.78 0.29 -12.42
N ASN A 11 -23.70 -0.46 -11.83
CA ASN A 11 -24.76 0.06 -10.96
C ASN A 11 -24.45 -0.10 -9.46
N HIS A 12 -23.24 -0.56 -9.09
CA HIS A 12 -22.85 -0.67 -7.69
C HIS A 12 -22.81 0.73 -7.03
N PRO A 13 -23.26 0.89 -5.77
CA PRO A 13 -23.24 2.18 -5.05
C PRO A 13 -21.81 2.74 -4.87
N ALA A 14 -20.80 1.88 -4.80
CA ALA A 14 -19.38 2.25 -4.87
C ALA A 14 -18.73 1.93 -6.24
N GLY A 15 -19.54 1.92 -7.30
CA GLY A 15 -19.11 1.59 -8.66
C GLY A 15 -18.56 2.80 -9.43
N PRO A 16 -18.20 2.60 -10.72
CA PRO A 16 -17.48 3.59 -11.53
C PRO A 16 -18.19 4.94 -11.73
N LYS A 17 -19.48 5.04 -11.42
CA LYS A 17 -20.25 6.28 -11.49
C LYS A 17 -20.04 7.20 -10.29
N THR A 18 -19.37 6.75 -9.23
CA THR A 18 -19.26 7.50 -7.97
C THR A 18 -17.82 7.80 -7.58
N ILE A 19 -17.65 8.85 -6.77
CA ILE A 19 -16.34 9.23 -6.22
C ILE A 19 -15.73 8.10 -5.37
N HIS A 20 -16.57 7.22 -4.82
CA HIS A 20 -16.13 6.07 -4.05
C HIS A 20 -15.32 5.06 -4.89
N PHE A 21 -15.47 5.04 -6.21
CA PHE A 21 -14.59 4.26 -7.07
C PHE A 21 -13.31 5.02 -7.43
N TRP A 22 -13.45 6.27 -7.90
CA TRP A 22 -12.32 7.02 -8.44
C TRP A 22 -11.32 7.50 -7.38
N ALA A 23 -11.77 7.89 -6.18
CA ALA A 23 -10.87 8.34 -5.13
C ALA A 23 -9.88 7.23 -4.69
N PRO A 24 -10.33 5.99 -4.41
CA PRO A 24 -9.42 4.86 -4.22
C PRO A 24 -8.55 4.56 -5.44
N THR A 25 -9.10 4.66 -6.65
CA THR A 25 -8.34 4.44 -7.90
C THR A 25 -7.15 5.39 -8.00
N PHE A 26 -7.31 6.69 -7.73
CA PHE A 26 -6.18 7.64 -7.73
C PHE A 26 -5.21 7.40 -6.58
N LYS A 27 -5.71 6.93 -5.43
CA LYS A 27 -4.88 6.61 -4.27
C LYS A 27 -3.84 5.51 -4.58
N TRP A 28 -4.09 4.64 -5.56
CA TRP A 28 -3.10 3.65 -6.03
C TRP A 28 -1.78 4.27 -6.51
N GLY A 29 -1.78 5.55 -6.91
CA GLY A 29 -0.55 6.27 -7.24
C GLY A 29 0.48 6.24 -6.11
N ILE A 30 0.05 6.24 -4.85
CA ILE A 30 0.94 6.15 -3.69
C ILE A 30 1.68 4.80 -3.67
N SER A 31 0.94 3.70 -3.83
CA SER A 31 1.53 2.35 -3.86
C SER A 31 2.42 2.15 -5.09
N ILE A 32 2.03 2.68 -6.25
CA ILE A 32 2.84 2.59 -7.47
C ILE A 32 4.15 3.37 -7.30
N ALA A 33 4.10 4.59 -6.74
CA ALA A 33 5.31 5.36 -6.44
C ALA A 33 6.20 4.63 -5.44
N ASN A 34 5.60 4.02 -4.41
CA ASN A 34 6.33 3.22 -3.43
C ASN A 34 7.00 1.99 -4.08
N ILE A 35 6.34 1.33 -5.04
CA ILE A 35 6.93 0.23 -5.81
C ILE A 35 8.07 0.72 -6.71
N ALA A 36 7.91 1.86 -7.39
CA ALA A 36 8.97 2.45 -8.20
C ALA A 36 10.22 2.79 -7.38
N ASP A 37 10.01 3.22 -6.12
CA ASP A 37 11.09 3.43 -5.15
C ASP A 37 11.81 2.14 -4.75
N PHE A 38 11.31 0.96 -5.13
CA PHE A 38 12.01 -0.28 -4.84
C PHE A 38 13.33 -0.44 -5.61
N ALA A 39 13.53 0.31 -6.69
CA ALA A 39 14.82 0.36 -7.38
C ALA A 39 15.81 1.35 -6.74
N LYS A 40 15.35 2.21 -5.81
CA LYS A 40 16.21 3.18 -5.15
C LYS A 40 17.03 2.52 -4.03
N PRO A 41 18.24 3.01 -3.78
CA PRO A 41 19.10 2.43 -2.78
C PRO A 41 18.56 2.74 -1.36
N PRO A 42 18.67 1.80 -0.39
CA PRO A 42 17.97 1.87 0.91
C PRO A 42 18.34 3.07 1.79
N GLU A 43 19.50 3.69 1.58
CA GLU A 43 19.99 4.84 2.36
C GLU A 43 19.16 6.10 2.07
N LYS A 44 18.57 6.18 0.86
CA LYS A 44 17.69 7.29 0.45
C LYS A 44 16.25 7.14 0.94
N LEU A 45 15.91 6.02 1.58
CA LEU A 45 14.57 5.77 2.09
C LEU A 45 14.38 6.42 3.45
N SER A 46 13.24 7.07 3.66
CA SER A 46 12.91 7.73 4.93
C SER A 46 12.11 6.81 5.85
N TYR A 47 12.64 6.54 7.05
CA TYR A 47 11.94 5.74 8.08
C TYR A 47 10.58 6.33 8.47
N PRO A 48 10.47 7.62 8.85
CA PRO A 48 9.18 8.21 9.22
C PRO A 48 8.14 8.11 8.11
N GLN A 49 8.57 8.30 6.85
CA GLN A 49 7.67 8.22 5.70
C GLN A 49 7.15 6.79 5.50
N GLN A 50 8.03 5.79 5.47
CA GLN A 50 7.61 4.41 5.24
C GLN A 50 6.82 3.84 6.43
N PHE A 51 7.12 4.29 7.64
CA PHE A 51 6.32 4.00 8.82
C PHE A 51 4.92 4.63 8.72
N ALA A 52 4.80 5.90 8.35
CA ALA A 52 3.51 6.55 8.16
C ALA A 52 2.67 5.86 7.06
N VAL A 53 3.28 5.54 5.92
CA VAL A 53 2.62 4.80 4.81
C VAL A 53 2.11 3.45 5.29
N THR A 54 2.93 2.72 6.04
CA THR A 54 2.58 1.41 6.59
C THR A 54 1.44 1.50 7.61
N ALA A 55 1.59 2.36 8.62
CA ALA A 55 0.63 2.51 9.70
C ALA A 55 -0.74 2.97 9.17
N THR A 56 -0.73 3.98 8.29
CA THR A 56 -1.96 4.46 7.66
C THR A 56 -2.61 3.37 6.79
N GLY A 57 -1.83 2.61 6.01
CA GLY A 57 -2.33 1.48 5.25
C GLY A 57 -3.04 0.44 6.13
N ILE A 58 -2.46 0.06 7.26
CA ILE A 58 -3.06 -0.92 8.20
C ILE A 58 -4.36 -0.38 8.80
N ILE A 59 -4.32 0.83 9.36
CA ILE A 59 -5.47 1.46 10.04
C ILE A 59 -6.65 1.59 9.06
N TRP A 60 -6.41 2.12 7.87
CA TRP A 60 -7.46 2.34 6.88
C TRP A 60 -7.94 1.06 6.20
N SER A 61 -7.12 0.01 6.15
CA SER A 61 -7.58 -1.32 5.73
C SER A 61 -8.69 -1.82 6.65
N ARG A 62 -8.52 -1.70 7.98
CA ARG A 62 -9.57 -2.08 8.93
C ARG A 62 -10.83 -1.23 8.78
N TYR A 63 -10.68 0.10 8.72
CA TYR A 63 -11.85 1.00 8.62
C TYR A 63 -12.63 0.80 7.33
N SER A 64 -11.97 0.50 6.20
CA SER A 64 -12.65 0.26 4.92
C SER A 64 -13.65 -0.91 4.94
N MET A 65 -13.43 -1.90 5.81
CA MET A 65 -14.32 -3.07 5.95
C MET A 65 -15.54 -2.80 6.84
N VAL A 66 -15.50 -1.74 7.65
CA VAL A 66 -16.61 -1.32 8.53
C VAL A 66 -17.63 -0.47 7.74
N ILE A 67 -17.19 0.19 6.67
CA ILE A 67 -18.06 1.03 5.83
C ILE A 67 -19.03 0.14 5.04
N THR A 68 -20.32 0.50 5.09
CA THR A 68 -21.39 -0.14 4.32
C THR A 68 -21.95 0.85 3.29
N PRO A 69 -22.06 0.48 2.00
CA PRO A 69 -21.66 -0.79 1.39
C PRO A 69 -20.14 -0.95 1.27
N LYS A 70 -19.66 -2.20 1.31
CA LYS A 70 -18.21 -2.51 1.29
C LYS A 70 -17.57 -2.08 -0.02
N ASN A 71 -16.45 -1.36 0.08
CA ASN A 71 -15.66 -0.93 -1.06
C ASN A 71 -14.33 -1.69 -1.10
N TRP A 72 -14.29 -2.73 -1.93
CA TRP A 72 -13.10 -3.58 -2.08
C TRP A 72 -11.90 -2.86 -2.70
N ASN A 73 -12.12 -1.83 -3.52
CA ASN A 73 -11.02 -1.02 -4.07
C ASN A 73 -10.36 -0.19 -2.95
N LEU A 74 -11.17 0.45 -2.09
CA LEU A 74 -10.69 1.17 -0.91
C LEU A 74 -9.93 0.24 0.05
N PHE A 75 -10.42 -0.98 0.28
CA PHE A 75 -9.68 -1.96 1.07
C PHE A 75 -8.34 -2.31 0.43
N SER A 76 -8.36 -2.70 -0.85
CA SER A 76 -7.18 -3.20 -1.57
C SER A 76 -6.06 -2.16 -1.64
N VAL A 77 -6.38 -0.89 -1.89
CA VAL A 77 -5.36 0.16 -1.97
C VAL A 77 -4.66 0.40 -0.62
N ASN A 78 -5.38 0.32 0.49
CA ASN A 78 -4.79 0.49 1.82
C ASN A 78 -3.93 -0.72 2.22
N VAL A 79 -4.34 -1.93 1.85
CA VAL A 79 -3.53 -3.14 2.04
C VAL A 79 -2.26 -3.06 1.20
N ALA A 80 -2.36 -2.63 -0.06
CA ALA A 80 -1.19 -2.45 -0.92
C ALA A 80 -0.22 -1.41 -0.34
N MET A 81 -0.71 -0.26 0.15
CA MET A 81 0.12 0.74 0.84
C MET A 81 0.84 0.15 2.05
N ALA A 82 0.14 -0.63 2.89
CA ALA A 82 0.75 -1.30 4.03
C ALA A 82 1.85 -2.28 3.60
N GLY A 83 1.57 -3.11 2.59
CA GLY A 83 2.52 -4.09 2.08
C GLY A 83 3.77 -3.47 1.46
N THR A 84 3.61 -2.44 0.62
CA THR A 84 4.75 -1.76 -0.01
C THR A 84 5.59 -1.01 1.03
N GLY A 85 4.95 -0.36 2.00
CA GLY A 85 5.63 0.31 3.10
C GLY A 85 6.41 -0.66 4.01
N LEU A 86 5.81 -1.81 4.36
CA LEU A 86 6.49 -2.86 5.13
C LEU A 86 7.71 -3.40 4.41
N TYR A 87 7.59 -3.66 3.10
CA TYR A 87 8.73 -4.07 2.30
C TYR A 87 9.84 -3.00 2.34
N GLN A 88 9.49 -1.73 2.21
CA GLN A 88 10.47 -0.65 2.27
C GLN A 88 11.11 -0.44 3.65
N LEU A 89 10.38 -0.70 4.73
CA LEU A 89 10.96 -0.70 6.07
C LEU A 89 11.91 -1.89 6.21
N SER A 90 11.50 -3.08 5.80
CA SER A 90 12.30 -4.30 5.94
C SER A 90 13.64 -4.22 5.21
N ARG A 91 13.67 -3.69 3.97
CA ARG A 91 14.91 -3.46 3.22
C ARG A 91 15.84 -2.45 3.90
N LYS A 92 15.27 -1.41 4.52
CA LYS A 92 16.06 -0.35 5.17
C LYS A 92 16.66 -0.86 6.48
N ILE A 93 15.86 -1.55 7.30
CA ILE A 93 16.33 -2.20 8.53
C ILE A 93 17.40 -3.23 8.19
N ARG A 94 17.19 -4.05 7.16
CA ARG A 94 18.18 -5.05 6.73
C ARG A 94 19.51 -4.39 6.34
N HIS A 95 19.44 -3.31 5.58
CA HIS A 95 20.61 -2.57 5.15
C HIS A 95 21.36 -1.94 6.34
N ASP A 96 20.66 -1.22 7.22
CA ASP A 96 21.28 -0.43 8.26
C ASP A 96 21.82 -1.29 9.43
N TYR A 97 21.24 -2.47 9.71
CA TYR A 97 21.66 -3.31 10.84
C TYR A 97 22.46 -4.55 10.45
N PHE A 98 22.07 -5.27 9.38
CA PHE A 98 22.69 -6.56 9.08
C PHE A 98 23.89 -6.44 8.13
N ASN A 99 23.87 -5.49 7.20
CA ASN A 99 25.01 -5.30 6.29
C ASN A 99 26.19 -4.58 6.98
N GLU A 100 25.92 -3.72 7.96
CA GLU A 100 26.97 -3.09 8.77
C GLU A 100 27.65 -4.11 9.70
N GLU A 101 26.89 -5.01 10.33
CA GLU A 101 27.43 -6.11 11.15
C GLU A 101 28.28 -7.08 10.32
N GLU A 102 27.83 -7.49 9.13
CA GLU A 102 28.57 -8.38 8.24
C GLU A 102 29.87 -7.72 7.73
N ALA A 103 29.83 -6.42 7.42
CA ALA A 103 31.02 -5.65 7.03
C ALA A 103 31.98 -5.37 8.19
N ALA A 104 31.51 -5.37 9.44
CA ALA A 104 32.34 -5.28 10.63
C ALA A 104 32.99 -6.63 10.96
N ALA A 105 32.24 -7.73 10.87
CA ALA A 105 32.72 -9.08 11.12
C ALA A 105 33.77 -9.57 10.10
N LEU A 106 33.69 -9.11 8.84
CA LEU A 106 34.70 -9.40 7.81
C LEU A 106 36.03 -8.62 7.99
N LYS A 107 36.08 -7.65 8.90
CA LYS A 107 37.27 -6.84 9.19
C LYS A 107 38.05 -7.32 10.42
N GLU A 108 37.48 -8.25 11.20
CA GLU A 108 38.19 -9.00 12.26
C GLU A 108 38.84 -10.28 11.69
#